data_AF-A0AAN8BJK4-F1
#
_entry.id   AF-A0AAN8BJK4-F1
#
_cell.length_a   1.000
_cell.length_b   1.000
_cell.length_c   1.000
_cell.angle_alpha   90.00
_cell.angle_beta   90.00
_cell.angle_gamma   90.00
#
_symmetry.space_group_name_H-M   'P 1'
#
loop_
_entity.id
_entity.type
_entity.pdbx_description
1 polymer ?
#
loop_
_entity_poly.entity_id
_entity_poly.type
_entity_poly.pdbx_seq_one_letter_code
_entity_poly.pdbx_strand_id
1 'polypeptide(L)' 'MLRFPDGRLRPYSLGLGRRIKQKLWERLDRPMFTETVDEDGLVHVDVSYGAGVQPPLYNVDVSGEPEPKYPPAKRAKH' A
#
# COMPACT_ATOMS: atom_id res chain seq x y z
N MET A 1 5.77 -4.20 -10.69
CA MET A 1 4.67 -3.21 -10.87
C MET A 1 3.48 -3.90 -11.51
N LEU A 2 2.25 -3.57 -11.08
CA LEU A 2 1.04 -4.17 -11.64
C LEU A 2 0.87 -3.74 -13.10
N ARG A 3 0.52 -4.69 -13.96
CA ARG A 3 0.27 -4.47 -15.38
C ARG A 3 -1.23 -4.55 -15.67
N PHE A 4 -1.67 -3.89 -16.73
CA PHE A 4 -2.95 -4.19 -17.36
C PHE A 4 -2.86 -5.56 -18.08
N PRO A 5 -3.99 -6.20 -18.42
CA PRO A 5 -4.00 -7.46 -19.17
C PRO A 5 -3.24 -7.38 -20.51
N ASP A 6 -3.16 -6.18 -21.10
CA ASP A 6 -2.40 -5.87 -22.33
C ASP A 6 -0.88 -5.73 -22.11
N GLY A 7 -0.39 -5.99 -20.89
CA GLY A 7 1.03 -5.91 -20.53
C GLY A 7 1.54 -4.49 -20.23
N ARG A 8 0.75 -3.43 -20.41
CA ARG A 8 1.14 -2.05 -20.07
C ARG A 8 1.28 -1.87 -18.57
N LEU A 9 2.25 -1.05 -18.14
CA LEU A 9 2.39 -0.69 -16.72
C LEU A 9 1.16 0.12 -16.29
N ARG A 10 0.53 -0.29 -15.19
CA ARG A 10 -0.50 0.55 -14.57
C ARG A 10 0.17 1.79 -13.97
N PRO A 11 -0.35 3.00 -14.25
CA PRO A 11 0.06 4.19 -13.54
C PRO A 11 -0.07 3.99 -12.03
N TYR A 12 0.86 4.56 -11.27
CA TYR A 12 0.75 4.55 -9.81
C TYR A 12 -0.43 5.42 -9.40
N SER A 13 -1.28 4.89 -8.51
CA SER A 13 -2.31 5.64 -7.81
C SER A 13 -2.32 5.22 -6.34
N LEU A 14 -2.91 6.01 -5.45
CA LEU A 14 -3.05 5.64 -4.03
C LEU A 14 -3.90 4.37 -3.87
N GLY A 15 -4.92 4.19 -4.72
CA GLY A 15 -5.67 2.94 -4.80
C GLY A 15 -4.78 1.74 -5.18
N LEU A 16 -3.88 1.91 -6.14
CA LEU A 16 -2.90 0.88 -6.50
C LEU A 16 -1.91 0.62 -5.36
N GLY A 17 -1.42 1.68 -4.71
CA GLY A 17 -0.54 1.62 -3.56
C GLY A 17 -1.16 0.86 -2.40
N ARG A 18 -2.43 1.13 -2.07
CA ARG A 18 -3.21 0.42 -1.05
C ARG A 18 -3.26 -1.08 -1.35
N ARG A 19 -3.59 -1.46 -2.59
CA ARG A 19 -3.65 -2.87 -3.00
C ARG A 19 -2.29 -3.56 -2.94
N ILE A 20 -1.20 -2.86 -3.26
CA ILE A 20 0.16 -3.39 -3.13
C ILE A 20 0.51 -3.61 -1.65
N LYS A 21 0.27 -2.61 -0.78
CA LYS A 21 0.52 -2.71 0.66
C LYS A 21 -0.27 -3.84 1.30
N GLN A 22 -1.55 -4.01 0.94
CA GLN A 22 -2.37 -5.13 1.44
C GLN A 22 -1.77 -6.49 1.06
N LYS A 23 -1.37 -6.69 -0.21
CA LYS A 23 -0.74 -7.95 -0.64
C LYS A 23 0.60 -8.21 0.07
N LEU A 24 1.36 -7.17 0.36
CA LEU A 24 2.60 -7.31 1.12
C LEU A 24 2.30 -7.69 2.58
N TRP A 25 1.31 -7.06 3.20
CA TRP A 25 0.83 -7.39 4.53
C TRP A 25 0.40 -8.87 4.64
N GLU A 26 -0.38 -9.36 3.68
CA GLU A 26 -0.78 -10.78 3.62
C GLU A 26 0.41 -11.73 3.48
N ARG A 27 1.43 -11.35 2.68
CA ARG A 27 2.63 -12.16 2.43
C ARG A 27 3.62 -12.18 3.58
N LEU A 28 3.63 -11.13 4.40
CA LEU A 28 4.52 -10.99 5.55
C LEU A 28 3.87 -11.50 6.84
N ASP A 29 2.95 -12.46 6.71
CA ASP A 29 2.21 -13.05 7.82
C ASP A 29 1.45 -12.02 8.68
N ARG A 30 0.78 -11.06 8.01
CA ARG A 30 -0.22 -10.17 8.64
C ARG A 30 0.31 -9.45 9.89
N PRO A 31 1.39 -8.67 9.77
CA PRO A 31 1.97 -7.99 10.92
C PRO A 31 0.98 -6.99 11.53
N MET A 32 0.92 -6.93 12.85
CA MET A 32 0.12 -5.98 13.63
C MET A 32 1.01 -5.27 14.63
N PHE A 33 0.91 -3.94 14.67
CA PHE A 33 1.64 -3.11 15.62
C PHE A 33 0.72 -2.72 16.78
N THR A 34 1.24 -2.76 17.99
CA THR A 34 0.56 -2.25 19.19
C THR A 34 1.41 -1.17 19.82
N GLU A 35 0.80 -0.03 20.09
CA GLU A 35 1.46 1.11 20.69
C GLU A 35 0.97 1.27 22.14
N THR A 36 1.92 1.40 23.07
CA THR A 36 1.64 1.69 24.49
C THR A 36 2.46 2.88 24.93
N VAL A 37 1.84 3.83 25.60
CA VAL A 37 2.54 4.99 26.19
C VAL A 37 3.00 4.60 27.59
N ASP A 38 4.30 4.72 27.83
CA ASP A 38 4.92 4.44 29.13
C ASP A 38 4.78 5.65 30.09
N GLU A 39 5.06 5.45 31.38
CA GLU A 39 4.98 6.52 32.40
C GLU A 39 5.95 7.68 32.12
N ASP A 40 7.07 7.40 31.46
CA ASP A 40 8.05 8.39 31.01
C ASP A 40 7.58 9.21 29.78
N GLY A 41 6.37 8.93 29.27
CA GLY A 41 5.77 9.57 28.10
C GLY A 41 6.34 9.08 26.76
N LEU A 42 7.19 8.05 26.77
CA LEU A 42 7.71 7.40 25.56
C LEU A 42 6.69 6.40 25.01
N VAL A 43 6.63 6.28 23.68
CA VAL A 43 5.76 5.30 23.01
C VAL A 43 6.55 4.03 22.73
N HIS A 44 6.15 2.93 23.34
CA HIS A 44 6.64 1.60 23.03
C HIS A 44 5.80 1.00 21.90
N VAL A 45 6.47 0.46 20.87
CA VAL A 45 5.82 -0.14 19.71
C VAL A 45 6.24 -1.60 19.61
N ASP A 46 5.30 -2.51 19.82
CA ASP A 46 5.50 -3.95 19.64
C ASP A 46 4.92 -4.41 18.30
N VAL A 47 5.42 -5.54 17.78
CA VAL A 47 4.94 -6.15 16.54
C VAL A 47 4.66 -7.63 16.73
N SER A 48 3.46 -8.04 16.33
CA SER A 48 3.03 -9.44 16.31
C SER A 48 2.74 -9.89 14.87
N TYR A 49 2.89 -11.19 14.61
CA TYR A 49 2.65 -11.83 13.31
C TYR A 49 1.57 -12.90 13.46
N GLY A 50 0.83 -13.16 12.38
CA GLY A 50 -0.33 -14.07 12.37
C GLY A 50 -1.55 -13.54 13.13
N ALA A 51 -1.40 -12.46 13.88
CA ALA A 51 -2.45 -11.79 14.63
C ALA A 51 -3.14 -10.75 13.73
N GLY A 52 -4.17 -11.17 12.99
CA GLY A 52 -4.94 -10.24 12.17
C GLY A 52 -5.90 -10.92 11.21
N VAL A 53 -7.19 -10.62 11.34
CA VAL A 53 -8.24 -11.09 10.41
C VAL A 53 -8.39 -10.11 9.24
N GLN A 54 -8.04 -8.84 9.43
CA GLN A 54 -8.18 -7.77 8.45
C GLN A 54 -6.94 -6.86 8.44
N PRO A 55 -6.54 -6.32 7.27
CA PRO A 55 -5.48 -5.34 7.18
C PRO A 55 -5.89 -4.03 7.88
N PRO A 56 -4.93 -3.26 8.43
CA PRO A 56 -5.22 -1.95 8.96
C PRO A 56 -5.86 -1.05 7.89
N LEU A 57 -7.08 -0.58 8.15
CA LEU A 57 -7.83 0.28 7.25
C LEU A 57 -7.48 1.75 7.50
N TYR A 58 -6.44 2.24 6.83
CA TYR A 58 -6.16 3.67 6.80
C TYR A 58 -7.11 4.36 5.82
N ASN A 59 -8.03 5.17 6.33
CA ASN A 59 -8.88 6.01 5.49
C ASN A 59 -8.12 7.29 5.15
N VAL A 60 -7.40 7.26 4.03
CA VAL A 60 -6.64 8.40 3.51
C VAL A 60 -7.55 9.15 2.54
N ASP A 61 -7.69 10.46 2.74
CA ASP A 61 -8.34 11.33 1.75
C ASP A 61 -7.51 11.35 0.46
N VAL A 62 -8.14 10.98 -0.65
CA VAL A 62 -7.52 10.92 -1.98
C VAL A 62 -8.10 11.96 -2.93
N SER A 63 -8.97 12.86 -2.44
CA SER A 63 -9.63 13.88 -3.27
C SER A 63 -8.65 14.85 -3.94
N GLY A 64 -7.49 15.07 -3.34
CA GLY A 64 -6.39 15.88 -3.90
C GLY A 64 -5.34 15.09 -4.67
N GLU A 65 -5.55 13.80 -4.97
CA GLU A 65 -4.55 13.01 -5.70
C GLU A 65 -4.41 13.53 -7.14
N PRO A 66 -3.18 13.81 -7.63
CA PRO A 66 -2.99 14.20 -9.01
C PRO A 66 -3.36 13.05 -9.95
N GLU A 67 -3.94 13.39 -11.11
CA GLU A 67 -4.26 12.40 -12.14
C GLU A 67 -3.03 11.53 -12.49
N PRO A 68 -3.20 10.20 -12.58
CA PRO A 68 -2.07 9.32 -12.82
C PRO A 68 -1.39 9.64 -14.15
N LYS A 69 -0.08 9.91 -14.11
CA LYS A 69 0.70 10.14 -15.33
C LYS A 69 0.90 8.82 -16.06
N TYR A 70 0.25 8.68 -17.22
CA TYR A 70 0.46 7.54 -18.10
C TYR A 70 1.87 7.60 -18.72
N PRO A 71 2.61 6.48 -18.75
CA PRO A 71 3.86 6.44 -19.50
C PRO A 71 3.57 6.69 -20.99
N PRO A 72 4.45 7.42 -21.71
CA PRO A 72 4.24 7.71 -23.12
C PRO A 72 4.13 6.41 -23.92
N ALA A 73 3.10 6.32 -24.77
CA ALA A 73 2.95 5.18 -25.68
C ALA A 73 4.15 5.15 -26.63
N LYS A 74 4.98 4.10 -26.53
CA LYS A 74 6.02 3.85 -27.54
C LYS A 74 5.31 3.58 -28.87
N ARG A 75 5.43 4.49 -29.83
CA ARG A 75 5.02 4.23 -31.22
C ARG A 75 5.77 2.99 -31.71
N ALA A 76 5.05 2.02 -32.28
CA ALA A 76 5.67 0.94 -33.02
C ALA A 76 6.48 1.57 -34.17
N LYS A 77 7.76 1.21 -34.27
CA LYS A 77 8.57 1.57 -35.44
C LYS A 77 8.08 0.68 -36.60
N HIS A 78 7.62 1.31 -37.67
CA HIS A 78 7.39 0.68 -38.97
C HIS A 78 8.72 0.26 -39.60
#